data_AF-A0A7C2NMH3-F1
#
_entry.id   AF-A0A7C2NMH3-F1
#
_cell.length_a   1.000
_cell.length_b   1.000
_cell.length_c   1.000
_cell.angle_alpha   90.00
_cell.angle_beta   90.00
_cell.angle_gamma   90.00
#
_symmetry.space_group_name_H-M   'P 1'
#
loop_
_entity.id
_entity.type
_entity.pdbx_description
1 polymer ?
#
loop_
_entity_poly.entity_id
_entity_poly.type
_entity_poly.pdbx_seq_one_letter_code
_entity_poly.pdbx_strand_id
1 'polypeptide(L)'
;MQKIDEGIIEALRTGEPIKDEKLEALRKFTQTVVERRGWLEENDIEEFLSAGYNKAQLLEVIVGVVQKTLSNYINHIVQTPLDAAFEPNKWEKVQV
;
A
#
# COMPACT_ATOMS: atom_id res chain seq x y z
N MET A 1 5.63 -1.81 -17.65
CA MET A 1 4.79 -1.54 -16.47
C MET A 1 3.41 -2.12 -16.71
N GLN A 2 2.75 -2.64 -15.68
CA GLN A 2 1.34 -3.00 -15.80
C GLN A 2 0.55 -1.73 -16.15
N LYS A 3 -0.42 -1.83 -17.07
CA LYS A 3 -1.33 -0.74 -17.40
C LYS A 3 -2.38 -0.63 -16.29
N ILE A 4 -2.01 0.04 -15.20
CA ILE A 4 -2.93 0.37 -14.11
C ILE A 4 -3.59 1.71 -14.45
N ASP A 5 -4.87 1.85 -14.10
CA ASP A 5 -5.62 3.09 -14.26
C ASP A 5 -4.95 4.25 -13.50
N GLU A 6 -4.77 5.38 -14.17
CA GLU A 6 -4.10 6.56 -13.59
C GLU A 6 -4.85 7.12 -12.38
N GLY A 7 -6.18 7.03 -12.37
CA GLY A 7 -6.99 7.48 -11.24
C GLY A 7 -6.75 6.65 -9.98
N ILE A 8 -6.48 5.35 -10.11
CA ILE A 8 -6.09 4.49 -8.98
C ILE A 8 -4.72 4.90 -8.45
N ILE A 9 -3.75 5.16 -9.34
CA ILE A 9 -2.41 5.59 -8.93
C ILE A 9 -2.48 6.92 -8.18
N GLU A 10 -3.27 7.87 -8.67
CA GLU A 10 -3.44 9.18 -8.04
C GLU A 10 -4.12 9.05 -6.67
N ALA A 11 -5.18 8.24 -6.55
CA ALA A 11 -5.84 7.99 -5.27
C ALA A 11 -4.87 7.40 -4.23
N LEU A 12 -4.03 6.43 -4.63
CA LEU A 12 -3.01 5.86 -3.75
C LEU A 12 -1.95 6.87 -3.31
N ARG A 13 -1.53 7.77 -4.20
CA ARG A 13 -0.54 8.82 -3.91
C ARG A 13 -1.09 9.90 -2.98
N THR A 14 -2.35 10.27 -3.17
CA THR A 14 -3.01 11.34 -2.40
C THR A 14 -3.67 10.84 -1.11
N GLY A 15 -3.83 9.52 -0.95
CA GLY A 15 -4.50 8.93 0.19
C GLY A 15 -6.03 8.93 0.07
N GLU A 16 -6.56 9.31 -1.09
CA GLU A 16 -7.98 9.31 -1.40
C GLU A 16 -8.55 7.89 -1.57
N PRO A 17 -9.85 7.68 -1.35
CA PRO A 17 -10.49 6.39 -1.57
C PRO A 17 -10.41 5.93 -3.03
N ILE A 18 -10.19 4.64 -3.23
CA ILE A 18 -10.27 3.98 -4.54
C ILE A 18 -11.74 3.67 -4.85
N LYS A 19 -12.18 3.91 -6.09
CA LYS A 19 -13.58 3.67 -6.51
C LYS A 19 -13.97 2.19 -6.53
N ASP A 20 -13.02 1.32 -6.84
CA ASP A 20 -13.23 -0.13 -6.77
C ASP A 20 -13.21 -0.57 -5.30
N GLU A 21 -14.36 -1.03 -4.80
CA GLU A 21 -14.55 -1.37 -3.39
C GLU A 21 -13.61 -2.48 -2.92
N LYS A 22 -13.29 -3.43 -3.79
CA LYS A 22 -12.37 -4.52 -3.46
C LYS A 22 -10.93 -4.03 -3.36
N LEU A 23 -10.50 -3.11 -4.22
CA LEU A 23 -9.19 -2.47 -4.10
C LEU A 23 -9.13 -1.50 -2.92
N GLU A 24 -10.22 -0.82 -2.60
CA GLU A 24 -10.29 0.07 -1.44
C GLU A 24 -10.17 -0.70 -0.12
N ALA A 25 -10.84 -1.86 -0.01
CA ALA A 25 -10.69 -2.75 1.14
C ALA A 25 -9.22 -3.21 1.30
N LEU A 26 -8.53 -3.51 0.20
CA LEU A 26 -7.10 -3.85 0.21
C LEU A 26 -6.23 -2.67 0.65
N ARG A 27 -6.51 -1.46 0.16
CA ARG A 27 -5.79 -0.24 0.56
C ARG A 27 -5.93 0.01 2.06
N LYS A 28 -7.17 0.00 2.57
CA LYS A 28 -7.48 0.21 3.99
C LYS A 28 -6.82 -0.86 4.86
N PHE A 29 -6.98 -2.13 4.51
CA PHE A 29 -6.37 -3.22 5.26
C PHE A 29 -4.84 -3.10 5.32
N THR A 30 -4.21 -2.82 4.18
CA THR A 30 -2.74 -2.61 4.12
C THR A 30 -2.31 -1.43 4.99
N GLN A 31 -3.05 -0.33 4.95
CA GLN A 31 -2.78 0.85 5.77
C GLN A 31 -2.90 0.52 7.27
N THR A 32 -3.96 -0.17 7.69
CA THR A 32 -4.15 -0.59 9.08
C THR A 32 -3.01 -1.49 9.55
N VAL A 33 -2.56 -2.45 8.73
CA VAL A 33 -1.41 -3.32 9.06
C VAL A 33 -0.14 -2.49 9.30
N VAL A 34 0.13 -1.50 8.45
CA VAL A 34 1.31 -0.63 8.57
C VAL A 34 1.23 0.26 9.80
N GLU A 35 0.10 0.95 10.01
CA GLU A 35 -0.09 1.91 11.11
C GLU A 35 -0.13 1.23 12.46
N ARG A 36 -0.88 0.12 12.57
CA ARG A 36 -1.01 -0.67 13.81
C ARG A 36 0.09 -1.71 13.98
N ARG A 37 1.04 -1.81 13.04
CA ARG A 37 2.17 -2.76 13.08
C ARG A 37 1.73 -4.20 13.31
N GLY A 38 0.64 -4.61 12.65
CA GLY A 38 0.06 -5.95 12.74
C GLY A 38 -0.85 -6.22 13.94
N TRP A 39 -1.06 -5.27 14.84
CA TRP A 39 -2.07 -5.36 15.91
C TRP A 39 -3.46 -5.02 15.38
N LEU A 40 -4.05 -5.98 14.66
CA LEU A 40 -5.37 -5.84 14.03
C LEU A 40 -6.49 -6.23 15.00
N GLU A 41 -7.65 -5.61 14.84
CA GLU A 41 -8.90 -6.01 15.47
C GLU A 41 -9.62 -7.05 14.61
N GLU A 42 -10.55 -7.82 15.20
CA GLU A 42 -11.31 -8.84 14.46
C GLU A 42 -12.09 -8.23 13.28
N ASN A 43 -12.66 -7.05 13.49
CA ASN A 43 -13.38 -6.30 12.45
C ASN A 43 -12.49 -5.94 11.24
N ASP A 44 -11.20 -5.63 11.45
CA ASP A 44 -10.27 -5.33 10.35
C ASP A 44 -10.10 -6.55 9.42
N ILE A 45 -10.09 -7.75 10.00
CA ILE A 45 -9.95 -9.02 9.28
C ILE A 45 -11.27 -9.36 8.58
N GLU A 46 -12.39 -9.21 9.27
CA GLU A 46 -13.72 -9.50 8.72
C GLU A 46 -14.07 -8.61 7.53
N GLU A 47 -13.79 -7.31 7.59
CA GLU A 47 -14.01 -6.38 6.48
C GLU A 47 -13.21 -6.79 5.23
N PHE A 48 -11.94 -7.15 5.41
CA PHE A 48 -11.08 -7.60 4.32
C PHE A 48 -11.58 -8.90 3.67
N LEU A 49 -12.00 -9.87 4.48
CA LEU A 49 -12.55 -11.13 3.97
C LEU A 49 -13.92 -10.92 3.30
N SER A 50 -14.75 -10.02 3.83
CA SER A 50 -16.06 -9.69 3.27
C SER A 50 -15.96 -9.00 1.91
N ALA A 51 -14.87 -8.29 1.63
CA ALA A 51 -14.54 -7.76 0.30
C ALA A 51 -14.15 -8.85 -0.73
N GLY A 52 -14.20 -10.13 -0.34
CA GLY A 52 -13.94 -11.27 -1.23
C GLY A 52 -12.45 -11.63 -1.36
N TYR A 53 -11.65 -11.27 -0.35
CA TYR A 53 -10.31 -11.83 -0.15
C TYR A 53 -10.36 -13.04 0.76
N ASN A 54 -9.27 -13.79 0.82
CA ASN A 54 -9.12 -14.94 1.71
C ASN A 54 -7.93 -14.79 2.67
N LYS A 55 -7.83 -15.70 3.64
CA LYS A 55 -6.75 -15.69 4.63
C LYS A 55 -5.34 -15.84 4.02
N ALA A 56 -5.20 -16.51 2.88
CA ALA A 56 -3.90 -16.60 2.21
C ALA A 56 -3.48 -15.22 1.65
N GLN A 57 -4.42 -14.51 1.01
CA GLN A 57 -4.18 -13.15 0.51
C GLN A 57 -3.89 -12.15 1.63
N LEU A 58 -4.50 -12.32 2.81
CA LEU A 58 -4.14 -11.56 4.00
C LEU A 58 -2.65 -11.75 4.35
N LEU A 59 -2.16 -13.00 4.34
CA LEU A 59 -0.75 -13.28 4.60
C LEU A 59 0.16 -12.72 3.50
N GLU A 60 -0.27 -12.75 2.25
CA GLU A 60 0.45 -12.12 1.13
C GLU A 60 0.59 -10.60 1.32
N VAL A 61 -0.44 -9.91 1.82
CA VAL A 61 -0.35 -8.49 2.17
C VAL A 61 0.71 -8.26 3.23
N ILE A 62 0.75 -9.08 4.28
CA ILE A 62 1.77 -8.96 5.34
C ILE A 62 3.18 -9.14 4.77
N VAL A 63 3.39 -10.11 3.87
CA VAL A 63 4.68 -10.29 3.18
C VAL A 63 5.06 -9.03 2.39
N GLY A 64 4.12 -8.45 1.64
CA GLY A 64 4.33 -7.22 0.90
C GLY A 64 4.69 -6.03 1.81
N VAL A 65 4.00 -5.89 2.94
CA VAL A 65 4.29 -4.87 3.95
C VAL A 65 5.70 -5.05 4.52
N VAL A 66 6.10 -6.25 4.92
CA VAL A 66 7.44 -6.51 5.47
C VAL A 66 8.53 -6.20 4.44
N GLN A 67 8.35 -6.64 3.19
CA GLN A 67 9.27 -6.35 2.10
C GLN A 67 9.43 -4.84 1.90
N LYS A 68 8.32 -4.09 1.89
CA LYS A 68 8.35 -2.65 1.69
C LYS A 68 8.90 -1.90 2.89
N THR A 69 8.60 -2.31 4.12
CA THR A 69 9.20 -1.73 5.31
C THR A 69 10.72 -1.84 5.28
N LEU A 70 11.26 -3.03 4.96
CA LEU A 70 12.70 -3.24 4.82
C LEU A 70 13.30 -2.31 3.76
N SER A 71 12.73 -2.31 2.55
CA SER A 71 13.23 -1.49 1.45
C SER A 71 13.12 0.01 1.73
N ASN A 72 12.02 0.46 2.32
CA ASN A 72 11.79 1.86 2.66
C ASN A 72 12.82 2.30 3.70
N TYR A 73 13.06 1.49 4.74
CA TYR A 73 14.04 1.82 5.78
C TYR A 73 15.45 1.93 5.22
N ILE A 74 15.86 0.99 4.37
CA ILE A 74 17.15 1.07 3.68
C ILE A 74 17.23 2.39 2.91
N ASN A 75 16.27 2.68 2.03
CA ASN A 75 16.28 3.88 1.19
C ASN A 75 16.27 5.19 2.00
N HIS A 76 15.53 5.24 3.11
CA HIS A 76 15.52 6.40 3.99
C HIS A 76 16.88 6.61 4.70
N ILE A 77 17.53 5.53 5.14
CA ILE A 77 18.80 5.60 5.88
C ILE A 77 19.96 5.95 4.96
N VAL A 78 20.06 5.29 3.80
CA VAL A 78 21.19 5.48 2.88
C VAL A 78 20.93 6.51 1.78
N GLN A 79 19.74 7.13 1.77
CA GLN A 79 19.35 8.19 0.83
C GLN A 79 19.55 7.76 -0.63
N THR A 80 19.06 6.56 -0.98
CA THR A 80 19.21 5.99 -2.31
C THR A 80 18.68 6.96 -3.38
N PRO A 81 19.49 7.40 -4.36
CA PRO A 81 19.04 8.31 -5.41
C PRO A 81 18.04 7.60 -6.34
N LEU A 82 17.14 8.37 -6.95
CA LEU A 82 16.23 7.86 -7.97
C LEU A 82 17.02 7.61 -9.27
N ASP A 83 16.86 6.41 -9.86
CA ASP A 83 17.46 6.15 -11.16
C ASP A 83 16.77 6.97 -12.25
N ALA A 84 17.55 7.44 -13.24
CA ALA A 84 17.06 8.27 -14.34
C ALA A 84 15.87 7.65 -15.11
N ALA A 85 15.80 6.32 -15.17
CA ALA A 85 14.69 5.61 -15.82
C ALA A 85 13.33 5.80 -15.11
N PHE A 86 13.33 6.17 -13.83
CA PHE A 86 12.11 6.36 -13.02
C PHE A 86 11.75 7.84 -12.79
N GLU A 87 12.57 8.80 -13.20
CA GLU A 87 12.30 10.25 -13.10
C GLU A 87 10.91 10.67 -13.62
N PRO A 88 10.38 10.14 -14.75
CA PRO A 88 9.03 10.50 -15.20
C PRO A 88 7.91 10.15 -14.21
N ASN A 89 8.19 9.26 -13.24
CA ASN A 89 7.25 8.83 -12.21
C ASN A 89 7.58 9.42 -10.83
N LYS A 90 8.53 10.36 -10.74
CA LYS A 90 8.92 11.00 -9.50
C LYS A 90 7.69 11.56 -8.79
N TRP A 91 7.58 11.26 -7.51
CA TRP A 91 6.49 11.71 -6.65
C TRP A 91 7.04 12.08 -5.28
N GLU A 92 6.54 13.19 -4.74
CA GLU A 92 6.87 13.65 -3.40
C GLU A 92 5.55 13.83 -2.64
N LYS A 93 5.49 13.25 -1.44
CA LYS A 93 4.33 13.46 -0.56
C LYS A 93 4.30 14.92 -0.16
N VAL A 94 3.19 15.61 -0.45
CA VAL A 94 2.95 16.95 0.09
C VAL A 94 2.87 16.81 1.61
N GLN A 95 3.85 17.36 2.33
CA GLN A 95 3.82 17.41 3.79
C GLN A 95 2.69 18.36 4.21
N VAL A 96 1.73 17.85 4.98
CA VAL A 96 0.74 18.64 5.72
C VAL A 96 1.29 18.90 7.11
#